data_AF-S8DL00-F1
#
_entry.id   AF-S8DL00-F1
#
_cell.length_a   1.000
_cell.length_b   1.000
_cell.length_c   1.000
_cell.angle_alpha   90.00
_cell.angle_beta   90.00
_cell.angle_gamma   90.00
#
_symmetry.space_group_name_H-M   'P 1'
#
loop_
_entity.id
_entity.type
_entity.pdbx_description
1 polymer ?
#
loop_
_entity_poly.entity_id
_entity_poly.type
_entity_poly.pdbx_seq_one_letter_code
_entity_poly.pdbx_strand_id
1 'polypeptide(L)'
;NKKQKLEDSTAESRSISESSVCPHPGIYGGMCIMCGGIMEEESGIPFGYIHKNLRLADDEVARLRYKDLKALLGRRKLHLVLDLDHTLLNSSRLSDLTGEECHLNVHSSDLPDSMRNSLFRLEHIQMMTKLRPFVRTFLKEASEIFEMHIYTMGERPYALEMAKLLDPGDTYFHSRIIAQGDCTQKHQKGLDVVLGQESTVLILDDTEGVWGKHKENLILMERYLFFGSSCKQFGFTCKSLAELRSDESESEGALSTALATLKRIHSLFFDGEHDDELEARDVRKVLHSVRKEILEGCKIVFSRVFPSSFFQAENHQLWKMGVRLGATCSREVDSTVTHVVAVDAGTDKSRWALRQGKHLVHPRWLEASYYMWKRQPEEKFPVDAP
;
A
#
# COMPACT_ATOMS: atom_id res chain seq x y z
N ASN A 1 -51.80 38.08 43.48
CA ASN A 1 -50.43 37.81 43.95
C ASN A 1 -50.32 36.32 44.27
N LYS A 2 -49.59 35.60 43.41
CA LYS A 2 -48.79 34.39 43.70
C LYS A 2 -49.41 33.17 44.43
N LYS A 3 -49.27 32.04 43.73
CA LYS A 3 -49.09 30.62 44.16
C LYS A 3 -50.35 29.76 44.12
N GLN A 4 -50.51 28.92 43.07
CA GLN A 4 -49.94 27.58 42.86
C GLN A 4 -50.69 26.48 43.65
N LYS A 5 -51.51 25.70 42.95
CA LYS A 5 -51.19 24.31 42.57
C LYS A 5 -52.30 23.75 41.67
N LEU A 6 -51.97 23.56 40.40
CA LEU A 6 -52.67 22.69 39.47
C LEU A 6 -52.02 21.30 39.63
N GLU A 7 -52.80 20.31 40.03
CA GLU A 7 -52.56 18.89 39.84
C GLU A 7 -53.94 18.34 39.46
N ASP A 8 -54.13 17.88 38.22
CA ASP A 8 -54.25 16.45 37.95
C ASP A 8 -54.56 16.15 36.46
N SER A 9 -54.01 15.04 35.99
CA SER A 9 -54.39 14.24 34.81
C SER A 9 -54.26 14.86 33.41
N THR A 10 -53.21 14.45 32.69
CA THR A 10 -53.28 13.46 31.59
C THR A 10 -51.87 13.33 31.00
N ALA A 11 -51.08 12.42 31.57
CA ALA A 11 -49.88 11.91 30.92
C ALA A 11 -50.30 10.73 30.03
N GLU A 12 -50.50 10.99 28.75
CA GLU A 12 -50.52 9.94 27.73
C GLU A 12 -49.11 9.35 27.64
N SER A 13 -49.00 8.12 28.12
CA SER A 13 -47.85 7.25 27.97
C SER A 13 -47.60 6.97 26.49
N ARG A 14 -46.69 7.71 25.85
CA ARG A 14 -45.98 7.22 24.66
C ARG A 14 -44.89 6.25 25.12
N SER A 15 -45.26 4.97 25.17
CA SER A 15 -44.30 3.89 25.14
C SER A 15 -43.59 3.90 23.77
N ILE A 16 -42.43 4.55 23.68
CA ILE A 16 -41.52 4.36 22.55
C ILE A 16 -40.67 3.14 22.89
N SER A 17 -41.03 2.04 22.26
CA SER A 17 -40.34 0.76 22.34
C SER A 17 -38.94 0.85 21.75
N GLU A 18 -37.98 0.49 22.59
CA GLU A 18 -36.70 -0.19 22.33
C GLU A 18 -36.40 -0.60 20.87
N SER A 19 -35.62 0.24 20.19
CA SER A 19 -34.56 -0.11 19.24
C SER A 19 -33.84 1.19 18.85
N SER A 20 -32.69 1.48 19.46
CA SER A 20 -31.90 2.69 19.21
C SER A 20 -31.26 2.75 17.82
N VAL A 21 -31.40 1.69 17.01
CA VAL A 21 -30.80 1.56 15.69
C VAL A 21 -31.89 1.57 14.62
N CYS A 22 -31.75 2.46 13.64
CA CYS A 22 -32.65 2.59 12.51
C CYS A 22 -32.33 1.50 11.46
N PRO A 23 -33.30 0.71 10.99
CA PRO A 23 -33.06 -0.44 10.09
C PRO A 23 -32.86 -0.03 8.62
N HIS A 24 -32.66 1.25 8.34
CA HIS A 24 -32.58 1.78 6.99
C HIS A 24 -31.14 1.82 6.46
N PRO A 25 -30.95 1.88 5.13
CA PRO A 25 -29.64 1.66 4.50
C PRO A 25 -28.53 2.64 4.89
N GLY A 26 -28.87 3.81 5.42
CA GLY A 26 -27.87 4.79 5.78
C GLY A 26 -28.38 6.03 6.48
N ILE A 27 -27.40 6.82 6.93
CA ILE A 27 -27.55 8.06 7.68
C ILE A 27 -26.76 9.13 6.95
N TYR A 28 -27.35 10.31 6.85
CA TYR A 28 -26.73 11.49 6.29
C TYR A 28 -26.93 12.66 7.24
N GLY A 29 -25.84 13.21 7.78
CA GLY A 29 -25.90 14.37 8.66
C GLY A 29 -26.72 14.14 9.94
N GLY A 30 -26.65 12.93 10.51
CA GLY A 30 -27.40 12.56 11.72
C GLY A 30 -28.88 12.22 11.48
N MET A 31 -29.35 12.20 10.22
CA MET A 31 -30.71 11.80 9.88
C MET A 31 -30.71 10.56 8.97
N CYS A 32 -31.64 9.65 9.20
CA CYS A 32 -31.86 8.52 8.31
C CYS A 32 -32.28 9.00 6.90
N ILE A 33 -31.62 8.48 5.87
CA ILE A 33 -31.88 8.87 4.47
C ILE A 33 -33.26 8.44 3.94
N MET A 34 -33.93 7.52 4.63
CA MET A 34 -35.23 6.97 4.20
C MET A 34 -36.40 7.52 5.03
N CYS A 35 -36.33 7.46 6.35
CA CYS A 35 -37.46 7.87 7.21
C CYS A 35 -37.33 9.29 7.80
N GLY A 36 -36.16 9.93 7.65
CA GLY A 36 -35.90 11.25 8.23
C GLY A 36 -35.76 11.26 9.76
N GLY A 37 -35.76 10.08 10.41
CA GLY A 37 -35.53 9.96 11.85
C GLY A 37 -34.14 10.47 12.24
N ILE A 38 -34.08 11.23 13.34
CA ILE A 38 -32.81 11.73 13.91
C ILE A 38 -32.15 10.59 14.69
N MET A 39 -30.85 10.41 14.47
CA MET A 39 -30.03 9.38 15.10
C MET A 39 -29.16 10.01 16.18
N GLU A 40 -29.29 9.55 17.42
CA GLU A 40 -28.46 10.01 18.55
C GLU A 40 -27.08 9.34 18.57
N GLU A 41 -26.97 8.10 18.06
CA GLU A 41 -25.73 7.35 17.97
C GLU A 41 -25.20 7.27 16.53
N GLU A 42 -23.87 7.45 16.39
CA GLU A 42 -23.16 7.30 15.13
C GLU A 42 -22.99 5.82 14.75
N SER A 43 -24.07 5.20 14.25
CA SER A 43 -24.07 3.83 13.72
C SER A 43 -23.67 3.77 12.24
N GLY A 44 -23.22 2.59 11.80
CA GLY A 44 -22.81 2.32 10.42
C GLY A 44 -21.39 2.77 10.06
N ILE A 45 -20.91 2.32 8.90
CA ILE A 45 -19.58 2.58 8.39
C ILE A 45 -19.54 3.98 7.74
N PRO A 46 -18.57 4.84 8.09
CA PRO A 46 -18.45 6.16 7.49
C PRO A 46 -17.87 6.11 6.07
N PHE A 47 -18.54 6.75 5.12
CA PHE A 47 -18.07 6.96 3.74
C PHE A 47 -17.84 8.46 3.47
N GLY A 48 -17.11 9.10 4.40
CA GLY A 48 -16.83 10.54 4.40
C GLY A 48 -16.13 11.02 3.11
N TYR A 49 -15.37 10.14 2.47
CA TYR A 49 -14.68 10.43 1.22
C TYR A 49 -15.63 10.59 0.02
N ILE A 50 -16.80 9.94 0.03
CA ILE A 50 -17.86 10.10 -0.97
C ILE A 50 -18.66 11.36 -0.68
N HIS A 51 -19.14 11.48 0.56
CA HIS A 51 -19.82 12.66 1.03
C HIS A 51 -19.60 12.85 2.54
N LYS A 52 -19.27 14.08 2.92
CA LYS A 52 -19.12 14.47 4.34
C LYS A 52 -20.40 14.12 5.10
N ASN A 53 -20.28 13.35 6.19
CA ASN A 53 -21.37 12.85 7.05
C ASN A 53 -22.24 11.71 6.47
N LEU A 54 -21.80 11.02 5.41
CA LEU A 54 -22.44 9.79 4.96
C LEU A 54 -21.99 8.60 5.81
N ARG A 55 -22.95 7.84 6.33
CA ARG A 55 -22.74 6.55 6.99
C ARG A 55 -23.72 5.53 6.40
N LEU A 56 -23.25 4.30 6.18
CA LEU A 56 -24.07 3.21 5.63
C LEU A 56 -24.16 2.05 6.63
N ALA A 57 -25.32 1.39 6.66
CA ALA A 57 -25.50 0.18 7.45
C ALA A 57 -24.69 -0.99 6.85
N ASP A 58 -24.27 -1.95 7.68
CA ASP A 58 -23.38 -3.04 7.27
C ASP A 58 -23.98 -3.92 6.16
N ASP A 59 -25.29 -4.16 6.23
CA ASP A 59 -26.05 -4.91 5.23
C ASP A 59 -26.13 -4.18 3.89
N GLU A 60 -26.31 -2.85 3.92
CA GLU A 60 -26.27 -2.02 2.72
C GLU A 60 -24.86 -1.99 2.10
N VAL A 61 -23.81 -1.88 2.92
CA VAL A 61 -22.42 -1.97 2.43
C VAL A 61 -22.15 -3.32 1.78
N ALA A 62 -22.60 -4.42 2.40
CA ALA A 62 -22.48 -5.76 1.82
C ALA A 62 -23.22 -5.88 0.47
N ARG A 63 -24.44 -5.34 0.39
CA ARG A 63 -25.24 -5.30 -0.85
C ARG A 63 -24.55 -4.49 -1.95
N LEU A 64 -23.98 -3.34 -1.62
CA LEU A 64 -23.25 -2.49 -2.56
C LEU A 64 -21.97 -3.17 -3.06
N ARG A 65 -21.18 -3.78 -2.15
CA ARG A 65 -19.99 -4.55 -2.52
C ARG A 65 -20.31 -5.71 -3.47
N TYR A 66 -21.41 -6.43 -3.23
CA TYR A 66 -21.81 -7.52 -4.11
C TYR A 66 -22.25 -7.04 -5.50
N LYS A 67 -22.99 -5.92 -5.57
CA LYS A 67 -23.36 -5.30 -6.84
C LYS A 67 -22.13 -4.83 -7.61
N ASP A 68 -21.18 -4.21 -6.90
CA ASP A 68 -19.94 -3.72 -7.47
C ASP A 68 -19.04 -4.85 -7.99
N LEU A 69 -18.90 -5.94 -7.22
CA LEU A 69 -18.21 -7.17 -7.63
C LEU A 69 -18.68 -7.62 -9.02
N LYS A 70 -20.00 -7.83 -9.18
CA LYS A 70 -20.56 -8.28 -10.46
C LYS A 70 -20.25 -7.32 -11.60
N ALA A 71 -20.39 -6.02 -11.35
CA ALA A 71 -20.14 -4.99 -12.34
C ALA A 71 -18.66 -4.95 -12.76
N LEU A 72 -17.73 -5.11 -11.83
CA LEU A 72 -16.30 -5.10 -12.11
C LEU A 72 -15.82 -6.38 -12.80
N LEU A 73 -16.25 -7.56 -12.33
CA LEU A 73 -15.92 -8.83 -12.98
C LEU A 73 -16.45 -8.86 -14.42
N GLY A 74 -17.66 -8.34 -14.67
CA GLY A 74 -18.21 -8.21 -16.03
C GLY A 74 -17.40 -7.29 -16.94
N ARG A 75 -16.68 -6.31 -16.37
CA ARG A 75 -15.73 -5.42 -17.08
C ARG A 75 -14.30 -5.97 -17.07
N ARG A 76 -14.08 -7.17 -16.53
CA ARG A 76 -12.76 -7.77 -16.27
C ARG A 76 -11.83 -6.83 -15.51
N LYS A 77 -12.33 -6.18 -14.47
CA LYS A 77 -11.55 -5.31 -13.59
C LYS A 77 -11.53 -5.82 -12.14
N LEU A 78 -10.48 -5.44 -11.43
CA LEU A 78 -10.34 -5.60 -9.98
C LEU A 78 -10.22 -4.23 -9.30
N HIS A 79 -10.17 -4.18 -7.98
CA HIS A 79 -9.87 -2.96 -7.23
C HIS A 79 -8.37 -2.82 -6.97
N LEU A 80 -7.85 -1.61 -7.10
CA LEU A 80 -6.48 -1.27 -6.71
C LEU A 80 -6.46 -0.07 -5.76
N VAL A 81 -6.03 -0.30 -4.54
CA VAL A 81 -5.81 0.74 -3.52
C VAL A 81 -4.35 1.18 -3.59
N LEU A 82 -4.13 2.47 -3.78
CA LEU A 82 -2.82 3.08 -3.94
C LEU A 82 -2.54 4.03 -2.78
N ASP A 83 -1.43 3.81 -2.10
CA ASP A 83 -0.87 4.82 -1.20
C ASP A 83 -0.21 5.97 -1.98
N LEU A 84 0.04 7.11 -1.32
CA LEU A 84 0.68 8.27 -1.92
C LEU A 84 2.18 8.35 -1.57
N ASP A 85 2.46 8.68 -0.31
CA ASP A 85 3.79 9.08 0.16
C ASP A 85 4.76 7.90 0.20
N HIS A 86 5.90 8.04 -0.47
CA HIS A 86 6.89 6.98 -0.68
C HIS A 86 6.40 5.81 -1.54
N THR A 87 5.17 5.85 -2.05
CA THR A 87 4.59 4.87 -2.97
C THR A 87 4.54 5.42 -4.40
N LEU A 88 3.71 6.43 -4.67
CA LEU A 88 3.54 7.05 -5.99
C LEU A 88 4.30 8.38 -6.14
N LEU A 89 4.63 9.01 -5.01
CA LEU A 89 5.31 10.30 -4.96
C LEU A 89 6.10 10.40 -3.66
N ASN A 90 6.96 11.41 -3.57
CA ASN A 90 7.63 11.78 -2.34
C ASN A 90 7.51 13.29 -2.17
N SER A 91 7.27 13.74 -0.94
CA SER A 91 7.09 15.15 -0.64
C SER A 91 7.97 15.58 0.54
N SER A 92 8.44 16.82 0.51
CA SER A 92 9.20 17.45 1.58
C SER A 92 8.68 18.86 1.83
N ARG A 93 8.75 19.34 3.07
CA ARG A 93 8.52 20.77 3.35
C ARG A 93 9.63 21.58 2.70
N LEU A 94 9.31 22.78 2.23
CA LEU A 94 10.31 23.69 1.66
C LEU A 94 11.39 24.07 2.67
N SER A 95 11.05 24.13 3.96
CA SER A 95 11.98 24.38 5.06
C SER A 95 12.99 23.26 5.29
N ASP A 96 12.68 22.03 4.84
CA ASP A 96 13.45 20.83 5.18
C ASP A 96 14.43 20.42 4.08
N LEU A 97 14.41 21.15 2.95
CA LEU A 97 15.35 20.95 1.84
C LEU A 97 16.78 21.28 2.28
N THR A 98 17.72 20.37 2.01
CA THR A 98 19.12 20.54 2.40
C THR A 98 19.87 21.47 1.43
N GLY A 99 21.04 21.94 1.85
CA GLY A 99 21.95 22.71 0.98
C GLY A 99 22.36 21.94 -0.29
N GLU A 100 22.47 20.62 -0.21
CA GLU A 100 22.76 19.75 -1.36
C GLU A 100 21.55 19.67 -2.33
N GLU A 101 20.33 19.89 -1.84
CA GLU A 101 19.07 19.90 -2.59
C GLU A 101 18.67 21.30 -3.09
N CYS A 102 19.42 22.36 -2.77
CA CYS A 102 19.13 23.73 -3.23
C CYS A 102 19.03 23.86 -4.76
N HIS A 103 19.64 22.93 -5.50
CA HIS A 103 19.54 22.84 -6.95
C HIS A 103 18.12 22.52 -7.46
N LEU A 104 17.20 22.10 -6.59
CA LEU A 104 15.78 21.90 -6.89
C LEU A 104 14.97 23.20 -6.73
N ASN A 105 15.56 24.23 -6.12
CA ASN A 105 14.90 25.49 -5.79
C ASN A 105 14.95 26.49 -6.95
N VAL A 106 14.86 26.01 -8.19
CA VAL A 106 14.92 26.80 -9.43
C VAL A 106 13.51 26.99 -9.97
N HIS A 107 13.28 28.04 -10.77
CA HIS A 107 12.00 28.20 -11.46
C HIS A 107 11.74 27.02 -12.40
N SER A 108 10.48 26.58 -12.54
CA SER A 108 10.13 25.40 -13.35
C SER A 108 10.50 25.53 -14.83
N SER A 109 10.71 26.76 -15.31
CA SER A 109 11.23 27.06 -16.65
C SER A 109 12.66 26.57 -16.87
N ASP A 110 13.46 26.54 -15.80
CA ASP A 110 14.90 26.27 -15.87
C ASP A 110 15.23 24.79 -15.63
N LEU A 111 14.21 24.00 -15.24
CA LEU A 111 14.33 22.56 -15.08
C LEU A 111 14.33 21.84 -16.43
N PRO A 112 15.11 20.75 -16.58
CA PRO A 112 14.99 19.84 -17.72
C PRO A 112 13.54 19.37 -17.91
N ASP A 113 13.12 19.16 -19.15
CA ASP A 113 11.74 18.76 -19.48
C ASP A 113 11.28 17.49 -18.75
N SER A 114 12.20 16.55 -18.47
CA SER A 114 11.95 15.33 -17.69
C SER A 114 11.56 15.63 -16.23
N MET A 115 12.11 16.70 -15.65
CA MET A 115 11.82 17.13 -14.29
C MET A 115 10.61 18.06 -14.20
N ARG A 116 10.34 18.84 -15.26
CA ARG A 116 9.23 19.82 -15.30
C ARG A 116 7.86 19.17 -15.07
N ASN A 117 7.67 17.94 -15.52
CA ASN A 117 6.40 17.22 -15.42
C ASN A 117 6.28 16.30 -14.19
N SER A 118 7.35 16.24 -13.37
CA SER A 118 7.43 15.33 -12.21
C SER A 118 7.79 16.03 -10.89
N LEU A 119 8.42 17.21 -10.90
CA LEU A 119 8.77 17.97 -9.69
C LEU A 119 7.90 19.23 -9.58
N PHE A 120 7.22 19.39 -8.45
CA PHE A 120 6.24 20.44 -8.22
C PHE A 120 6.53 21.19 -6.92
N ARG A 121 6.59 22.51 -7.02
CA ARG A 121 6.67 23.41 -5.86
C ARG A 121 5.27 23.96 -5.56
N LEU A 122 4.75 23.63 -4.39
CA LEU A 122 3.41 23.96 -3.92
C LEU A 122 3.50 25.00 -2.80
N GLU A 123 3.55 26.28 -3.17
CA GLU A 123 3.70 27.38 -2.22
C GLU A 123 2.56 27.48 -1.20
N HIS A 124 1.32 27.23 -1.60
CA HIS A 124 0.15 27.36 -0.71
C HIS A 124 0.13 26.35 0.44
N ILE A 125 0.85 25.23 0.31
CA ILE A 125 1.04 24.24 1.38
C ILE A 125 2.51 24.13 1.82
N GLN A 126 3.39 25.01 1.34
CA GLN A 126 4.82 25.06 1.66
C GLN A 126 5.56 23.73 1.45
N MET A 127 5.29 23.05 0.33
CA MET A 127 5.87 21.74 0.02
C MET A 127 6.50 21.67 -1.37
N MET A 128 7.51 20.82 -1.49
CA MET A 128 8.02 20.31 -2.75
C MET A 128 7.58 18.84 -2.89
N THR A 129 7.00 18.49 -4.02
CA THR A 129 6.55 17.12 -4.32
C THR A 129 7.20 16.62 -5.61
N LYS A 130 7.80 15.44 -5.53
CA LYS A 130 8.34 14.71 -6.67
C LYS A 130 7.45 13.49 -6.93
N LEU A 131 6.90 13.40 -8.13
CA LEU A 131 6.23 12.21 -8.64
C LEU A 131 7.26 11.12 -8.92
N ARG A 132 6.96 9.89 -8.51
CA ARG A 132 7.82 8.74 -8.76
C ARG A 132 7.91 8.45 -10.27
N PRO A 133 9.10 8.12 -10.80
CA PRO A 133 9.25 7.74 -12.20
C PRO A 133 8.22 6.69 -12.62
N PHE A 134 7.74 6.78 -13.86
CA PHE A 134 6.74 5.91 -14.47
C PHE A 134 5.29 6.07 -13.95
N VAL A 135 5.01 6.94 -12.97
CA VAL A 135 3.67 7.02 -12.35
C VAL A 135 2.53 7.32 -13.31
N ARG A 136 2.74 8.18 -14.33
CA ARG A 136 1.67 8.53 -15.27
C ARG A 136 1.31 7.35 -16.18
N THR A 137 2.32 6.63 -16.67
CA THR A 137 2.14 5.41 -17.46
C THR A 137 1.53 4.31 -16.61
N PHE A 138 2.00 4.15 -15.38
CA PHE A 138 1.44 3.24 -14.38
C PHE A 138 -0.07 3.47 -14.21
N LEU A 139 -0.50 4.70 -13.91
CA LEU A 139 -1.92 5.02 -13.68
C LEU A 139 -2.76 4.78 -14.93
N LYS A 140 -2.25 5.19 -16.11
CA LYS A 140 -2.95 4.98 -17.38
C LYS A 140 -3.19 3.48 -17.62
N GLU A 141 -2.15 2.67 -17.59
CA GLU A 141 -2.25 1.24 -17.89
C GLU A 141 -2.98 0.45 -16.78
N ALA A 142 -2.78 0.80 -15.51
CA ALA A 142 -3.51 0.19 -14.41
C ALA A 142 -5.02 0.49 -14.51
N SER A 143 -5.41 1.69 -14.97
CA SER A 143 -6.82 2.05 -15.11
C SER A 143 -7.59 1.19 -16.13
N GLU A 144 -6.90 0.51 -17.05
CA GLU A 144 -7.52 -0.39 -18.03
C GLU A 144 -8.05 -1.67 -17.39
N ILE A 145 -7.41 -2.12 -16.30
CA ILE A 145 -7.68 -3.40 -15.63
C ILE A 145 -8.06 -3.26 -14.14
N PHE A 146 -7.96 -2.06 -13.58
CA PHE A 146 -8.35 -1.77 -12.20
C PHE A 146 -9.27 -0.56 -12.09
N GLU A 147 -10.17 -0.61 -11.09
CA GLU A 147 -10.77 0.58 -10.51
C GLU A 147 -9.91 1.05 -9.33
N MET A 148 -9.38 2.27 -9.44
CA MET A 148 -8.32 2.75 -8.55
C MET A 148 -8.85 3.67 -7.45
N HIS A 149 -8.30 3.50 -6.25
CA HIS A 149 -8.55 4.31 -5.06
C HIS A 149 -7.24 4.88 -4.55
N ILE A 150 -7.23 6.15 -4.15
CA ILE A 150 -6.16 6.68 -3.29
C ILE A 150 -6.53 6.37 -1.84
N TYR A 151 -5.58 5.84 -1.07
CA TYR A 151 -5.72 5.68 0.37
C TYR A 151 -4.42 6.09 1.07
N THR A 152 -4.40 7.29 1.64
CA THR A 152 -3.24 7.87 2.32
C THR A 152 -3.50 8.11 3.81
N MET A 153 -2.42 8.09 4.61
CA MET A 153 -2.42 8.56 5.99
C MET A 153 -2.20 10.08 6.13
N GLY A 154 -2.15 10.81 5.02
CA GLY A 154 -2.16 12.27 4.97
C GLY A 154 -3.55 12.87 5.18
N GLU A 155 -3.60 14.16 5.50
CA GLU A 155 -4.86 14.90 5.65
C GLU A 155 -5.57 15.10 4.30
N ARG A 156 -6.89 15.29 4.33
CA ARG A 156 -7.71 15.41 3.12
C ARG A 156 -7.28 16.56 2.18
N PRO A 157 -6.97 17.78 2.66
CA PRO A 157 -6.49 18.84 1.78
C PRO A 157 -5.22 18.44 1.03
N TYR A 158 -4.27 17.80 1.73
CA TYR A 158 -3.05 17.29 1.12
C TYR A 158 -3.35 16.21 0.06
N ALA A 159 -4.19 15.22 0.41
CA ALA A 159 -4.54 14.13 -0.50
C ALA A 159 -5.18 14.64 -1.80
N LEU A 160 -6.06 15.63 -1.72
CA LEU A 160 -6.70 16.26 -2.88
C LEU A 160 -5.69 17.01 -3.76
N GLU A 161 -4.74 17.72 -3.16
CA GLU A 161 -3.68 18.40 -3.91
C GLU A 161 -2.76 17.40 -4.64
N MET A 162 -2.37 16.32 -3.97
CA MET A 162 -1.57 15.25 -4.60
C MET A 162 -2.33 14.54 -5.73
N ALA A 163 -3.63 14.28 -5.53
CA ALA A 163 -4.48 13.70 -6.57
C ALA A 163 -4.53 14.57 -7.83
N LYS A 164 -4.60 15.90 -7.69
CA LYS A 164 -4.55 16.83 -8.84
C LYS A 164 -3.22 16.77 -9.61
N LEU A 165 -2.10 16.51 -8.94
CA LEU A 165 -0.80 16.36 -9.61
C LEU A 165 -0.70 15.05 -10.40
N LEU A 166 -1.23 13.97 -9.81
CA LEU A 166 -1.24 12.63 -10.39
C LEU A 166 -2.25 12.51 -11.53
N ASP A 167 -3.45 13.05 -11.33
CA ASP A 167 -4.61 12.96 -12.21
C ASP A 167 -5.27 14.34 -12.46
N PRO A 168 -4.62 15.23 -13.23
CA PRO A 168 -5.13 16.59 -13.47
C PRO A 168 -6.49 16.61 -14.19
N GLY A 169 -6.82 15.55 -14.93
CA GLY A 169 -8.06 15.42 -15.69
C GLY A 169 -9.18 14.69 -14.94
N ASP A 170 -8.98 14.36 -13.65
CA ASP A 170 -9.92 13.60 -12.83
C ASP A 170 -10.45 12.33 -13.51
N THR A 171 -9.58 11.63 -14.23
CA THR A 171 -9.92 10.49 -15.09
C THR A 171 -9.91 9.16 -14.31
N TYR A 172 -9.09 9.08 -13.26
CA TYR A 172 -8.77 7.82 -12.59
C TYR A 172 -9.43 7.69 -11.23
N PHE A 173 -9.40 8.74 -10.40
CA PHE A 173 -9.79 8.62 -8.99
C PHE A 173 -11.18 9.16 -8.70
N HIS A 174 -11.61 10.26 -9.35
CA HIS A 174 -12.88 10.90 -9.06
C HIS A 174 -13.02 11.15 -7.54
N SER A 175 -14.09 10.66 -6.93
CA SER A 175 -14.31 10.76 -5.47
C SER A 175 -13.56 9.71 -4.64
N ARG A 176 -12.88 8.71 -5.24
CA ARG A 176 -12.24 7.58 -4.54
C ARG A 176 -10.90 7.96 -3.87
N ILE A 177 -10.93 8.97 -3.02
CA ILE A 177 -9.75 9.50 -2.29
C ILE A 177 -10.02 9.42 -0.78
N ILE A 178 -9.46 8.40 -0.15
CA ILE A 178 -9.56 8.09 1.28
C ILE A 178 -8.35 8.70 1.99
N ALA A 179 -8.60 9.63 2.91
CA ALA A 179 -7.57 10.32 3.69
C ALA A 179 -7.55 9.82 5.14
N GLN A 180 -6.59 10.28 5.94
CA GLN A 180 -6.45 9.88 7.35
C GLN A 180 -7.73 10.01 8.17
N GLY A 181 -8.48 11.09 7.96
CA GLY A 181 -9.73 11.37 8.68
C GLY A 181 -10.89 10.45 8.31
N ASP A 182 -10.74 9.67 7.23
CA ASP A 182 -11.74 8.69 6.79
C ASP A 182 -11.47 7.29 7.41
N CYS A 183 -10.33 7.08 8.10
CA CYS A 183 -10.00 5.80 8.73
C CYS A 183 -10.88 5.51 9.95
N THR A 184 -11.32 4.25 10.09
CA THR A 184 -12.06 3.78 11.27
C THR A 184 -11.17 3.41 12.45
N GLN A 185 -9.89 3.15 12.21
CA GLN A 185 -8.91 2.85 13.23
C GLN A 185 -7.75 3.84 13.19
N LYS A 186 -7.33 4.29 14.37
CA LYS A 186 -6.24 5.27 14.48
C LYS A 186 -4.94 4.65 13.97
N HIS A 187 -4.27 5.37 13.08
CA HIS A 187 -2.98 4.97 12.49
C HIS A 187 -3.01 3.65 11.70
N GLN A 188 -4.19 3.16 11.31
CA GLN A 188 -4.33 1.96 10.47
C GLN A 188 -5.22 2.24 9.28
N LYS A 189 -4.93 1.55 8.18
CA LYS A 189 -5.77 1.48 7.00
C LYS A 189 -6.60 0.19 7.04
N GLY A 190 -7.85 0.29 6.62
CA GLY A 190 -8.80 -0.83 6.62
C GLY A 190 -9.61 -0.85 5.33
N LEU A 191 -9.85 -2.05 4.78
CA LEU A 191 -10.70 -2.19 3.60
C LEU A 191 -12.20 -2.05 3.93
N ASP A 192 -12.55 -1.87 5.20
CA ASP A 192 -13.91 -1.64 5.68
C ASP A 192 -14.55 -0.38 5.08
N VAL A 193 -13.76 0.65 4.77
CA VAL A 193 -14.21 1.87 4.08
C VAL A 193 -14.08 1.82 2.56
N VAL A 194 -13.57 0.72 1.99
CA VAL A 194 -13.50 0.55 0.53
C VAL A 194 -14.77 -0.18 0.06
N LEU A 195 -15.48 0.40 -0.92
CA LEU A 195 -16.67 -0.20 -1.55
C LEU A 195 -16.33 -1.33 -2.55
N GLY A 196 -15.29 -2.11 -2.25
CA GLY A 196 -14.88 -3.29 -3.01
C GLY A 196 -14.90 -4.53 -2.11
N GLN A 197 -15.20 -5.69 -2.68
CA GLN A 197 -15.09 -6.95 -1.94
C GLN A 197 -13.61 -7.33 -1.80
N GLU A 198 -13.14 -7.60 -0.58
CA GLU A 198 -11.72 -7.83 -0.28
C GLU A 198 -11.06 -8.91 -1.15
N SER A 199 -11.80 -9.93 -1.59
CA SER A 199 -11.32 -10.97 -2.51
C SER A 199 -10.95 -10.46 -3.91
N THR A 200 -11.24 -9.20 -4.22
CA THR A 200 -10.94 -8.54 -5.49
C THR A 200 -10.13 -7.26 -5.34
N VAL A 201 -9.66 -6.95 -4.13
CA VAL A 201 -8.87 -5.76 -3.84
C VAL A 201 -7.39 -6.10 -3.76
N LEU A 202 -6.55 -5.39 -4.52
CA LEU A 202 -5.11 -5.36 -4.35
C LEU A 202 -4.68 -4.02 -3.77
N ILE A 203 -3.62 -4.03 -2.97
CA ILE A 203 -3.08 -2.84 -2.31
C ILE A 203 -1.62 -2.66 -2.73
N LEU A 204 -1.24 -1.46 -3.13
CA LEU A 204 0.16 -1.06 -3.37
C LEU A 204 0.54 0.01 -2.35
N ASP A 205 1.50 -0.32 -1.47
CA ASP A 205 1.89 0.53 -0.34
C ASP A 205 3.34 0.19 0.06
N ASP A 206 4.09 1.17 0.58
CA ASP A 206 5.46 0.99 1.07
C ASP A 206 5.51 0.51 2.54
N THR A 207 4.37 0.52 3.24
CA THR A 207 4.28 0.35 4.69
C THR A 207 3.34 -0.80 5.08
N GLU A 208 3.90 -1.98 5.38
CA GLU A 208 3.11 -3.15 5.85
C GLU A 208 2.37 -2.88 7.17
N GLY A 209 2.97 -2.06 8.06
CA GLY A 209 2.49 -1.85 9.43
C GLY A 209 1.11 -1.19 9.53
N VAL A 210 0.71 -0.39 8.53
CA VAL A 210 -0.61 0.27 8.54
C VAL A 210 -1.74 -0.67 8.10
N TRP A 211 -1.42 -1.79 7.45
CA TRP A 211 -2.39 -2.75 6.91
C TRP A 211 -2.56 -3.98 7.82
N GLY A 212 -2.85 -3.75 9.10
CA GLY A 212 -2.86 -4.80 10.14
C GLY A 212 -3.65 -6.06 9.76
N LYS A 213 -4.88 -5.90 9.25
CA LYS A 213 -5.79 -7.01 8.90
C LYS A 213 -5.73 -7.45 7.43
N HIS A 214 -5.12 -6.67 6.54
CA HIS A 214 -5.22 -6.85 5.08
C HIS A 214 -3.86 -7.08 4.42
N LYS A 215 -2.88 -7.62 5.17
CA LYS A 215 -1.53 -7.91 4.65
C LYS A 215 -1.54 -8.90 3.48
N GLU A 216 -2.56 -9.75 3.39
CA GLU A 216 -2.71 -10.72 2.30
C GLU A 216 -3.13 -10.07 0.97
N ASN A 217 -3.61 -8.83 1.00
CA ASN A 217 -3.93 -8.04 -0.20
C ASN A 217 -2.74 -7.16 -0.64
N LEU A 218 -1.67 -7.10 0.15
CA LEU A 218 -0.61 -6.10 0.03
C LEU A 218 0.55 -6.55 -0.88
N ILE A 219 0.73 -5.78 -1.94
CA ILE A 219 1.97 -5.68 -2.71
C ILE A 219 2.85 -4.64 -2.02
N LEU A 220 3.68 -5.11 -1.09
CA LEU A 220 4.67 -4.26 -0.44
C LEU A 220 5.79 -3.92 -1.42
N MET A 221 6.12 -2.64 -1.56
CA MET A 221 7.18 -2.16 -2.45
C MET A 221 8.23 -1.33 -1.69
N GLU A 222 9.34 -1.04 -2.37
CA GLU A 222 10.40 -0.19 -1.81
C GLU A 222 9.95 1.28 -1.73
N ARG A 223 10.37 1.94 -0.66
CA ARG A 223 10.11 3.36 -0.42
C ARG A 223 10.77 4.24 -1.48
N TYR A 224 10.00 5.16 -2.03
CA TYR A 224 10.54 6.24 -2.84
C TYR A 224 11.11 7.35 -1.95
N LEU A 225 12.43 7.40 -1.87
CA LEU A 225 13.20 8.33 -1.03
C LEU A 225 13.92 9.38 -1.90
N PHE A 226 13.13 10.25 -2.52
CA PHE A 226 13.69 11.30 -3.37
C PHE A 226 14.38 12.40 -2.57
N PHE A 227 13.72 12.89 -1.51
CA PHE A 227 14.23 13.97 -0.65
C PHE A 227 15.01 13.44 0.56
N GLY A 228 16.05 14.17 0.95
CA GLY A 228 16.90 13.88 2.11
C GLY A 228 16.14 13.94 3.45
N SER A 229 15.11 14.79 3.54
CA SER A 229 14.20 14.85 4.70
C SER A 229 13.53 13.50 4.98
N SER A 230 13.13 12.80 3.92
CA SER A 230 12.52 11.46 4.01
C SER A 230 13.52 10.42 4.51
N CYS A 231 14.77 10.47 4.06
CA CYS A 231 15.82 9.58 4.56
C CYS A 231 16.01 9.74 6.08
N LYS A 232 16.05 11.00 6.56
CA LYS A 232 16.17 11.32 7.99
C LYS A 232 14.98 10.84 8.81
N GLN A 233 13.76 11.00 8.29
CA GLN A 233 12.53 10.55 8.96
C GLN A 233 12.56 9.05 9.29
N PHE A 234 13.14 8.24 8.40
CA PHE A 234 13.27 6.79 8.60
C PHE A 234 14.62 6.37 9.22
N GLY A 235 15.45 7.33 9.65
CA GLY A 235 16.74 7.06 10.30
C GLY A 235 17.83 6.55 9.36
N PHE A 236 17.68 6.74 8.04
CA PHE A 236 18.71 6.37 7.07
C PHE A 236 19.83 7.41 7.04
N THR A 237 21.07 6.93 6.93
CA THR A 237 22.29 7.75 6.84
C THR A 237 22.81 7.90 5.41
N CYS A 238 22.17 7.25 4.44
CA CYS A 238 22.53 7.35 3.04
C CYS A 238 22.02 8.66 2.41
N LYS A 239 22.66 9.07 1.31
CA LYS A 239 22.18 10.17 0.49
C LYS A 239 20.88 9.79 -0.22
N SER A 240 19.96 10.74 -0.30
CA SER A 240 18.72 10.64 -1.08
C SER A 240 18.97 10.70 -2.59
N LEU A 241 17.95 10.37 -3.40
CA LEU A 241 18.07 10.44 -4.86
C LEU A 241 18.38 11.86 -5.35
N ALA A 242 17.76 12.88 -4.73
CA ALA A 242 18.01 14.28 -5.02
C ALA A 242 19.46 14.69 -4.73
N GLU A 243 20.00 14.31 -3.56
CA GLU A 243 21.40 14.58 -3.19
C GLU A 243 22.40 13.87 -4.12
N LEU A 244 22.01 12.71 -4.67
CA LEU A 244 22.78 11.98 -5.67
C LEU A 244 22.57 12.48 -7.10
N ARG A 245 21.65 13.42 -7.33
CA ARG A 245 21.25 13.93 -8.66
C ARG A 245 20.84 12.79 -9.61
N SER A 246 20.12 11.83 -9.08
CA SER A 246 19.65 10.64 -9.80
C SER A 246 18.16 10.39 -9.51
N ASP A 247 17.56 9.40 -10.16
CA ASP A 247 16.19 8.98 -9.91
C ASP A 247 16.03 7.49 -10.27
N GLU A 248 14.88 6.91 -9.95
CA GLU A 248 14.55 5.55 -10.39
C GLU A 248 14.44 5.44 -11.92
N SER A 249 14.67 4.24 -12.45
CA SER A 249 14.47 3.97 -13.88
C SER A 249 12.98 3.96 -14.25
N GLU A 250 12.61 4.61 -15.34
CA GLU A 250 11.25 4.55 -15.90
C GLU A 250 10.88 3.14 -16.38
N SER A 251 11.84 2.37 -16.92
CA SER A 251 11.59 1.05 -17.50
C SER A 251 11.79 -0.11 -16.53
N GLU A 252 12.73 0.04 -15.59
CA GLU A 252 13.14 -1.03 -14.67
C GLU A 252 12.94 -0.64 -13.18
N GLY A 253 12.31 0.50 -12.92
CA GLY A 253 12.03 0.97 -11.56
C GLY A 253 10.89 0.23 -10.88
N ALA A 254 10.58 0.69 -9.66
CA ALA A 254 9.65 -0.01 -8.79
C ALA A 254 8.21 -0.02 -9.33
N LEU A 255 7.72 1.10 -9.88
CA LEU A 255 6.36 1.18 -10.43
C LEU A 255 6.19 0.37 -11.72
N SER A 256 7.20 0.36 -12.60
CA SER A 256 7.17 -0.50 -13.80
C SER A 256 7.07 -1.98 -13.40
N THR A 257 7.86 -2.39 -12.42
CA THR A 257 7.85 -3.76 -11.91
C THR A 257 6.55 -4.10 -11.18
N ALA A 258 6.00 -3.17 -10.39
CA ALA A 258 4.71 -3.32 -9.73
C ALA A 258 3.57 -3.49 -10.75
N LEU A 259 3.57 -2.70 -11.83
CA LEU A 259 2.57 -2.83 -12.90
C LEU A 259 2.65 -4.19 -13.59
N ALA A 260 3.85 -4.66 -13.91
CA ALA A 260 4.04 -5.99 -14.51
C ALA A 260 3.49 -7.09 -13.59
N THR A 261 3.73 -6.97 -12.28
CA THR A 261 3.20 -7.90 -11.26
C THR A 261 1.68 -7.83 -11.19
N LEU A 262 1.09 -6.63 -11.15
CA LEU A 262 -0.35 -6.41 -11.15
C LEU A 262 -1.04 -7.02 -12.39
N LYS A 263 -0.47 -6.81 -13.58
CA LYS A 263 -0.96 -7.41 -14.83
C LYS A 263 -0.90 -8.94 -14.80
N ARG A 264 0.18 -9.51 -14.25
CA ARG A 264 0.32 -10.97 -14.09
C ARG A 264 -0.76 -11.52 -13.16
N ILE A 265 -0.97 -10.88 -12.00
CA ILE A 265 -2.01 -11.30 -11.04
C ILE A 265 -3.39 -11.20 -11.68
N HIS A 266 -3.68 -10.11 -12.38
CA HIS A 266 -4.95 -9.91 -13.07
C HIS A 266 -5.20 -11.01 -14.11
N SER A 267 -4.23 -11.31 -14.97
CA SER A 267 -4.36 -12.39 -15.96
C SER A 267 -4.58 -13.75 -15.29
N LEU A 268 -3.80 -14.10 -14.26
CA LEU A 268 -4.02 -15.35 -13.53
C LEU A 268 -5.39 -15.42 -12.85
N PHE A 269 -5.87 -14.30 -12.30
CA PHE A 269 -7.18 -14.25 -11.65
C PHE A 269 -8.33 -14.52 -12.63
N PHE A 270 -8.28 -13.97 -13.86
CA PHE A 270 -9.37 -14.11 -14.83
C PHE A 270 -9.20 -15.29 -15.79
N ASP A 271 -7.96 -15.62 -16.18
CA ASP A 271 -7.64 -16.60 -17.22
C ASP A 271 -7.13 -17.92 -16.64
N GLY A 272 -6.88 -17.99 -15.33
CA GLY A 272 -6.43 -19.22 -14.65
C GLY A 272 -7.43 -20.37 -14.81
N GLU A 273 -6.89 -21.57 -15.01
CA GLU A 273 -7.63 -22.84 -14.97
C GLU A 273 -8.11 -23.08 -13.53
N HIS A 274 -9.32 -22.62 -13.22
CA HIS A 274 -9.96 -22.84 -11.93
C HIS A 274 -11.36 -23.37 -12.17
N ASP A 275 -11.70 -24.42 -11.43
CA ASP A 275 -13.05 -25.02 -11.44
C ASP A 275 -14.10 -24.08 -10.80
N ASP A 276 -13.65 -23.06 -10.06
CA ASP A 276 -14.49 -22.12 -9.35
C ASP A 276 -15.04 -21.00 -10.27
N GLU A 277 -16.32 -20.64 -10.04
CA GLU A 277 -16.94 -19.45 -10.61
C GLU A 277 -16.12 -18.19 -10.28
N LEU A 278 -16.11 -17.20 -11.20
CA LEU A 278 -15.34 -15.96 -11.04
C LEU A 278 -15.66 -15.21 -9.74
N GLU A 279 -16.92 -15.24 -9.28
CA GLU A 279 -17.36 -14.60 -8.03
C GLU A 279 -16.78 -15.26 -6.76
N ALA A 280 -16.39 -16.54 -6.85
CA ALA A 280 -15.81 -17.30 -5.74
C ALA A 280 -14.27 -17.21 -5.69
N ARG A 281 -13.64 -16.64 -6.73
CA ARG A 281 -12.19 -16.48 -6.79
C ARG A 281 -11.70 -15.43 -5.79
N ASP A 282 -10.47 -15.64 -5.30
CA ASP A 282 -9.85 -14.76 -4.32
C ASP A 282 -8.44 -14.35 -4.78
N VAL A 283 -8.28 -13.05 -5.06
CA VAL A 283 -7.04 -12.45 -5.55
C VAL A 283 -5.89 -12.66 -4.57
N ARG A 284 -6.17 -12.82 -3.27
CA ARG A 284 -5.13 -13.08 -2.24
C ARG A 284 -4.45 -14.42 -2.47
N LYS A 285 -5.20 -15.45 -2.91
CA LYS A 285 -4.64 -16.77 -3.25
C LYS A 285 -3.72 -16.68 -4.48
N VAL A 286 -4.15 -15.91 -5.48
CA VAL A 286 -3.36 -15.66 -6.70
C VAL A 286 -2.08 -14.89 -6.35
N LEU A 287 -2.20 -13.80 -5.58
CA LEU A 287 -1.08 -13.00 -5.11
C LEU A 287 -0.05 -13.84 -4.34
N HIS A 288 -0.52 -14.69 -3.43
CA HIS A 288 0.33 -15.59 -2.66
C HIS A 288 1.08 -16.59 -3.54
N SER A 289 0.41 -17.14 -4.56
CA SER A 289 1.01 -18.06 -5.53
C SER A 289 2.09 -17.35 -6.35
N VAL A 290 1.75 -16.18 -6.92
CA VAL A 290 2.68 -15.31 -7.65
C VAL A 290 3.93 -15.01 -6.80
N ARG A 291 3.76 -14.75 -5.50
CA ARG A 291 4.86 -14.44 -4.60
C ARG A 291 5.77 -15.64 -4.34
N LYS A 292 5.20 -16.83 -4.17
CA LYS A 292 5.94 -18.07 -3.90
C LYS A 292 6.78 -18.56 -5.07
N GLU A 293 6.40 -18.22 -6.30
CA GLU A 293 7.17 -18.61 -7.48
C GLU A 293 8.51 -17.85 -7.59
N ILE A 294 8.67 -16.72 -6.88
CA ILE A 294 9.82 -15.82 -7.06
C ILE A 294 11.15 -16.53 -6.76
N LEU A 295 11.23 -17.24 -5.63
CA LEU A 295 12.41 -17.99 -5.20
C LEU A 295 12.12 -19.49 -5.09
N GLU A 296 11.14 -19.99 -5.84
CA GLU A 296 10.87 -21.42 -5.92
C GLU A 296 12.15 -22.19 -6.32
N GLY A 297 12.37 -23.34 -5.67
CA GLY A 297 13.58 -24.15 -5.86
C GLY A 297 14.85 -23.58 -5.21
N CYS A 298 14.81 -22.39 -4.60
CA CYS A 298 15.95 -21.86 -3.86
C CYS A 298 16.02 -22.45 -2.45
N LYS A 299 17.20 -22.93 -2.05
CA LYS A 299 17.51 -23.26 -0.66
C LYS A 299 18.57 -22.31 -0.11
N ILE A 300 18.17 -21.50 0.88
CA ILE A 300 18.94 -20.38 1.41
C ILE A 300 19.50 -20.72 2.79
N VAL A 301 20.78 -20.42 2.99
CA VAL A 301 21.42 -20.42 4.31
C VAL A 301 21.95 -19.03 4.62
N PHE A 302 21.79 -18.57 5.87
CA PHE A 302 22.28 -17.28 6.32
C PHE A 302 23.61 -17.41 7.07
N SER A 303 24.54 -16.47 6.84
CA SER A 303 25.83 -16.40 7.56
C SER A 303 26.10 -15.01 8.10
N ARG A 304 26.26 -14.90 9.43
CA ARG A 304 26.46 -13.64 10.18
C ARG A 304 25.39 -12.56 9.97
N VAL A 305 24.21 -12.96 9.48
CA VAL A 305 23.06 -12.06 9.33
C VAL A 305 22.31 -11.87 10.66
N PHE A 306 22.34 -12.87 11.53
CA PHE A 306 21.84 -12.81 12.90
C PHE A 306 22.79 -13.57 13.83
N PRO A 307 22.85 -13.22 15.14
CA PRO A 307 23.75 -13.88 16.09
C PRO A 307 23.51 -15.39 16.15
N SER A 308 24.57 -16.18 16.30
CA SER A 308 24.47 -17.64 16.44
C SER A 308 23.68 -18.06 17.70
N SER A 309 23.60 -17.18 18.70
CA SER A 309 22.79 -17.34 19.91
C SER A 309 21.29 -17.06 19.69
N PHE A 310 20.89 -16.67 18.49
CA PHE A 310 19.50 -16.40 18.17
C PHE A 310 18.75 -17.72 17.96
N PHE A 311 18.15 -18.23 19.03
CA PHE A 311 17.49 -19.54 19.06
C PHE A 311 16.31 -19.68 18.08
N GLN A 312 15.72 -18.55 17.62
CA GLN A 312 14.58 -18.51 16.72
C GLN A 312 14.93 -17.81 15.39
N ALA A 313 15.92 -18.32 14.66
CA ALA A 313 16.30 -17.82 13.33
C ALA A 313 15.10 -17.64 12.38
N GLU A 314 14.06 -18.48 12.52
CA GLU A 314 12.85 -18.42 11.72
C GLU A 314 12.03 -17.14 11.95
N ASN A 315 12.22 -16.48 13.10
CA ASN A 315 11.58 -15.23 13.43
C ASN A 315 12.25 -14.00 12.81
N HIS A 316 13.47 -14.16 12.27
CA HIS A 316 14.22 -13.08 11.64
C HIS A 316 13.53 -12.61 10.34
N GLN A 317 13.55 -11.30 10.07
CA GLN A 317 12.85 -10.70 8.95
C GLN A 317 13.30 -11.28 7.60
N LEU A 318 14.62 -11.37 7.37
CA LEU A 318 15.17 -11.94 6.14
C LEU A 318 14.80 -13.43 5.94
N TRP A 319 14.70 -14.21 7.03
CA TRP A 319 14.24 -15.59 6.93
C TRP A 319 12.78 -15.65 6.47
N LYS A 320 11.90 -14.84 7.08
CA LYS A 320 10.49 -14.70 6.71
C LYS A 320 10.33 -14.23 5.25
N MET A 321 11.17 -13.30 4.79
CA MET A 321 11.18 -12.84 3.40
C MET A 321 11.50 -13.98 2.44
N GLY A 322 12.56 -14.75 2.70
CA GLY A 322 12.91 -15.92 1.88
C GLY A 322 11.76 -16.93 1.77
N VAL A 323 11.16 -17.31 2.90
CA VAL A 323 10.03 -18.25 2.92
C VAL A 323 8.80 -17.69 2.21
N ARG A 324 8.48 -16.40 2.39
CA ARG A 324 7.35 -15.73 1.69
C ARG A 324 7.54 -15.70 0.18
N LEU A 325 8.78 -15.65 -0.30
CA LEU A 325 9.12 -15.73 -1.72
C LEU A 325 9.21 -17.17 -2.25
N GLY A 326 8.94 -18.18 -1.41
CA GLY A 326 8.94 -19.60 -1.79
C GLY A 326 10.29 -20.32 -1.65
N ALA A 327 11.31 -19.67 -1.08
CA ALA A 327 12.57 -20.36 -0.77
C ALA A 327 12.43 -21.27 0.45
N THR A 328 13.23 -22.33 0.49
CA THR A 328 13.44 -23.13 1.69
C THR A 328 14.65 -22.60 2.46
N CYS A 329 14.46 -22.19 3.71
CA CYS A 329 15.57 -21.71 4.53
C CYS A 329 16.12 -22.82 5.43
N SER A 330 17.44 -22.90 5.58
CA SER A 330 18.14 -23.87 6.44
C SER A 330 19.18 -23.17 7.32
N ARG A 331 19.46 -23.77 8.47
CA ARG A 331 20.54 -23.30 9.37
C ARG A 331 21.90 -23.81 8.90
N GLU A 332 21.95 -25.02 8.37
CA GLU A 332 23.19 -25.68 7.95
C GLU A 332 23.29 -25.82 6.44
N VAL A 333 24.53 -25.86 5.97
CA VAL A 333 24.86 -26.08 4.56
C VAL A 333 24.84 -27.57 4.23
N ASP A 334 24.27 -27.91 3.09
CA ASP A 334 24.29 -29.25 2.51
C ASP A 334 24.32 -29.15 0.97
N SER A 335 24.41 -30.28 0.27
CA SER A 335 24.53 -30.31 -1.19
C SER A 335 23.36 -29.66 -1.94
N THR A 336 22.17 -29.59 -1.32
CA THR A 336 20.95 -29.01 -1.90
C THR A 336 20.86 -27.49 -1.74
N VAL A 337 21.73 -26.89 -0.92
CA VAL A 337 21.80 -25.42 -0.79
C VAL A 337 22.18 -24.79 -2.12
N THR A 338 21.47 -23.74 -2.50
CA THR A 338 21.72 -22.97 -3.72
C THR A 338 22.33 -21.61 -3.42
N HIS A 339 21.96 -20.99 -2.29
CA HIS A 339 22.42 -19.64 -1.92
C HIS A 339 22.92 -19.60 -0.47
N VAL A 340 24.02 -18.87 -0.27
CA VAL A 340 24.46 -18.38 1.04
C VAL A 340 24.31 -16.87 1.06
N VAL A 341 23.44 -16.38 1.95
CA VAL A 341 23.22 -14.94 2.18
C VAL A 341 24.12 -14.49 3.33
N ALA A 342 25.08 -13.61 3.05
CA ALA A 342 26.11 -13.22 4.00
C ALA A 342 26.54 -11.76 3.85
N VAL A 343 27.03 -11.17 4.94
CA VAL A 343 27.67 -9.84 4.95
C VAL A 343 29.21 -9.90 4.85
N ASP A 344 29.78 -11.11 4.94
CA ASP A 344 31.22 -11.36 4.93
C ASP A 344 31.53 -12.67 4.19
N ALA A 345 32.52 -12.63 3.30
CA ALA A 345 32.99 -13.80 2.56
C ALA A 345 33.96 -14.70 3.36
N GLY A 346 34.47 -14.25 4.51
CA GLY A 346 35.43 -14.99 5.34
C GLY A 346 34.86 -16.17 6.16
N THR A 347 33.54 -16.27 6.29
CA THR A 347 32.89 -17.30 7.13
C THR A 347 33.02 -18.72 6.55
N ASP A 348 32.91 -19.76 7.37
CA ASP A 348 32.95 -21.15 6.89
C ASP A 348 31.86 -21.46 5.87
N LYS A 349 30.65 -20.90 6.07
CA LYS A 349 29.52 -21.05 5.13
C LYS A 349 29.78 -20.31 3.81
N SER A 350 30.34 -19.11 3.87
CA SER A 350 30.71 -18.33 2.68
C SER A 350 31.81 -19.05 1.88
N ARG A 351 32.88 -19.50 2.55
CA ARG A 351 33.95 -20.28 1.93
C ARG A 351 33.46 -21.62 1.36
N TRP A 352 32.51 -22.26 2.04
CA TRP A 352 31.85 -23.46 1.52
C TRP A 352 31.09 -23.17 0.22
N ALA A 353 30.33 -22.08 0.16
CA ALA A 353 29.56 -21.69 -1.02
C ALA A 353 30.49 -21.53 -2.24
N LEU A 354 31.58 -20.79 -2.07
CA LEU A 354 32.57 -20.55 -3.13
C LEU A 354 33.23 -21.86 -3.60
N ARG A 355 33.63 -22.75 -2.68
CA ARG A 355 34.23 -24.04 -3.03
C ARG A 355 33.27 -24.96 -3.78
N GLN A 356 31.97 -24.85 -3.51
CA GLN A 356 30.93 -25.68 -4.11
C GLN A 356 30.26 -25.03 -5.32
N GLY A 357 30.73 -23.86 -5.76
CA GLY A 357 30.16 -23.11 -6.88
C GLY A 357 28.70 -22.66 -6.63
N LYS A 358 28.33 -22.39 -5.37
CA LYS A 358 27.01 -21.88 -4.99
C LYS A 358 27.01 -20.36 -4.96
N HIS A 359 25.83 -19.75 -5.06
CA HIS A 359 25.70 -18.29 -5.02
C HIS A 359 26.01 -17.76 -3.62
N LEU A 360 26.96 -16.83 -3.52
CA LEU A 360 27.25 -16.07 -2.31
C LEU A 360 26.78 -14.63 -2.54
N VAL A 361 25.74 -14.21 -1.84
CA VAL A 361 25.05 -12.93 -2.09
C VAL A 361 24.85 -12.11 -0.82
N HIS A 362 24.88 -10.79 -0.96
CA HIS A 362 24.59 -9.86 0.14
C HIS A 362 23.09 -9.91 0.51
N PRO A 363 22.67 -9.68 1.77
CA PRO A 363 21.25 -9.61 2.17
C PRO A 363 20.35 -8.75 1.28
N ARG A 364 20.91 -7.68 0.72
CA ARG A 364 20.24 -6.78 -0.23
C ARG A 364 19.68 -7.49 -1.47
N TRP A 365 20.23 -8.64 -1.88
CA TRP A 365 19.66 -9.46 -2.96
C TRP A 365 18.25 -9.94 -2.62
N LEU A 366 18.09 -10.43 -1.39
CA LEU A 366 16.81 -10.96 -0.91
C LEU A 366 15.81 -9.83 -0.69
N GLU A 367 16.27 -8.69 -0.17
CA GLU A 367 15.46 -7.48 0.00
C GLU A 367 14.99 -6.93 -1.34
N ALA A 368 15.89 -6.75 -2.30
CA ALA A 368 15.55 -6.29 -3.63
C ALA A 368 14.60 -7.26 -4.33
N SER A 369 14.81 -8.58 -4.20
CA SER A 369 13.89 -9.58 -4.76
C SER A 369 12.50 -9.52 -4.13
N TYR A 370 12.44 -9.20 -2.82
CA TYR A 370 11.19 -9.09 -2.08
C TYR A 370 10.38 -7.86 -2.46
N TYR A 371 11.02 -6.69 -2.58
CA TYR A 371 10.35 -5.43 -2.91
C TYR A 371 10.06 -5.27 -4.40
N MET A 372 10.88 -5.85 -5.27
CA MET A 372 10.67 -5.86 -6.72
C MET A 372 9.79 -7.01 -7.20
N TRP A 373 9.29 -7.89 -6.31
CA TRP A 373 8.44 -9.02 -6.69
C TRP A 373 9.01 -9.91 -7.82
N LYS A 374 10.34 -10.00 -7.89
CA LYS A 374 11.08 -10.67 -8.96
C LYS A 374 12.46 -11.06 -8.46
N ARG A 375 12.90 -12.30 -8.75
CA ARG A 375 14.25 -12.76 -8.43
C ARG A 375 15.27 -11.86 -9.10
N GLN A 376 16.08 -11.20 -8.28
CA GLN A 376 17.12 -10.32 -8.78
C GLN A 376 18.35 -11.13 -9.21
N PRO A 377 19.10 -10.66 -10.22
CA PRO A 377 20.36 -11.30 -10.61
C PRO A 377 21.35 -11.28 -9.44
N GLU A 378 21.89 -12.45 -9.11
CA GLU A 378 22.79 -12.65 -7.98
C GLU A 378 24.08 -11.80 -8.12
N GLU A 379 24.55 -11.59 -9.35
CA GLU A 379 25.79 -10.88 -9.66
C GLU A 379 25.73 -9.38 -9.30
N LYS A 380 24.53 -8.80 -9.17
CA LYS A 380 24.34 -7.41 -8.75
C LYS A 380 24.52 -7.21 -7.25
N PHE A 381 24.66 -8.29 -6.48
CA PHE A 381 24.74 -8.25 -5.02
C PHE A 381 25.91 -9.09 -4.49
N PRO A 382 27.15 -8.81 -4.93
CA PRO A 382 28.31 -9.54 -4.45
C PRO A 382 28.51 -9.30 -2.95
N VAL A 383 29.14 -10.27 -2.28
CA VAL A 383 29.67 -10.09 -0.93
C VAL A 383 31.13 -9.68 -1.09
N ASP A 384 31.50 -8.53 -0.52
CA ASP A 384 32.87 -8.06 -0.58
C ASP A 384 33.84 -9.08 0.02
N ALA A 385 35.01 -9.21 -0.61
CA ALA A 385 36.10 -10.00 -0.05
C ALA A 385 36.62 -9.32 1.23
N PRO A 386 37.00 -10.10 2.25
CA PRO A 386 37.48 -9.57 3.53
C PRO A 386 38.75 -8.73 3.42
#